data_AF-A0A3M2GB81-F1
#
_entry.id   AF-A0A3M2GB81-F1
#
_cell.length_a   1.000
_cell.length_b   1.000
_cell.length_c   1.000
_cell.angle_alpha   90.00
_cell.angle_beta   90.00
_cell.angle_gamma   90.00
#
_symmetry.space_group_name_H-M   'P 1'
#
loop_
_entity.id
_entity.type
_entity.pdbx_description
1 polymer ?
#
loop_
_entity_poly.entity_id
_entity_poly.type
_entity_poly.pdbx_seq_one_letter_code
_entity_poly.pdbx_strand_id
1 'polypeptide(L)'
;MRTRLLTIIAFFVSLSPILFAQQSQNTTLIGRWPNGPCYAGFVVGNTAYIGNGGAVEILDVSNPASPVSLGQAITPSVVSDIFVSGSQAYVADGEAGLRII
;
A
#
# COMPACT_ATOMS: atom_id res chain seq x y z
N MET A 1 63.51 43.52 10.95
CA MET A 1 63.07 42.12 10.76
C MET A 1 62.53 41.56 12.06
N ARG A 2 61.20 41.44 12.18
CA ARG A 2 60.46 40.46 13.01
C ARG A 2 58.96 40.65 12.76
N THR A 3 58.41 39.84 11.88
CA THR A 3 56.99 39.75 11.51
C THR A 3 56.23 38.87 12.52
N ARG A 4 55.03 39.30 12.96
CA ARG A 4 54.02 38.45 13.63
C ARG A 4 52.64 38.85 13.08
N LEU A 5 52.12 38.04 12.15
CA LEU A 5 51.05 37.04 12.34
C LEU A 5 49.64 37.67 12.28
N LEU A 6 49.04 37.68 11.09
CA LEU A 6 47.61 37.87 10.93
C LEU A 6 46.89 36.56 11.29
N THR A 7 45.91 36.63 12.17
CA THR A 7 45.06 35.52 12.59
C THR A 7 43.92 35.38 11.58
N ILE A 8 43.80 34.23 10.92
CA ILE A 8 42.65 33.90 10.05
C ILE A 8 41.65 33.11 10.91
N ILE A 9 40.48 33.69 11.16
CA ILE A 9 39.35 33.01 11.78
C ILE A 9 38.58 32.29 10.67
N ALA A 10 38.63 30.96 10.66
CA ALA A 10 37.81 30.13 9.77
C ALA A 10 36.46 29.83 10.45
N PHE A 11 35.37 30.37 9.91
CA PHE A 11 34.00 30.09 10.36
C PHE A 11 33.47 28.88 9.57
N PHE A 12 33.49 27.69 10.16
CA PHE A 12 32.84 26.51 9.60
C PHE A 12 31.33 26.61 9.87
N VAL A 13 30.55 27.01 8.88
CA VAL A 13 29.10 26.78 8.91
C VAL A 13 28.90 25.30 8.57
N SER A 14 28.65 24.47 9.59
CA SER A 14 28.20 23.10 9.36
C SER A 14 26.82 23.17 8.71
N LEU A 15 26.77 22.94 7.41
CA LEU A 15 25.53 22.69 6.70
C LEU A 15 24.96 21.40 7.28
N SER A 16 23.97 21.48 8.17
CA SER A 16 23.19 20.30 8.52
C SER A 16 22.59 19.79 7.22
N PRO A 17 22.87 18.55 6.76
CA PRO A 17 22.09 18.01 5.67
C PRO A 17 20.66 17.97 6.18
N ILE A 18 19.80 18.82 5.61
CA ILE A 18 18.37 18.67 5.76
C ILE A 18 18.11 17.26 5.23
N LEU A 19 17.77 16.35 6.13
CA LEU A 19 17.31 15.02 5.77
C LEU A 19 15.99 15.25 5.03
N PHE A 20 16.05 15.44 3.72
CA PHE A 20 14.89 15.20 2.89
C PHE A 20 14.60 13.72 3.10
N ALA A 21 13.46 13.42 3.72
CA ALA A 21 12.93 12.06 3.73
C ALA A 21 13.03 11.55 2.29
N GLN A 22 13.85 10.51 2.07
CA GLN A 22 14.13 9.99 0.74
C GLN A 22 12.79 9.68 0.06
N GLN A 23 12.45 10.45 -0.98
CA GLN A 23 11.27 10.17 -1.78
C GLN A 23 11.39 8.74 -2.32
N SER A 24 10.35 7.91 -2.16
CA SER A 24 10.34 6.53 -2.65
C SER A 24 10.61 6.53 -4.16
N GLN A 25 11.83 6.18 -4.58
CA GLN A 25 12.25 6.22 -5.99
C GLN A 25 11.83 4.97 -6.78
N ASN A 26 11.20 3.97 -6.14
CA ASN A 26 11.01 2.63 -6.75
C ASN A 26 9.56 2.14 -6.74
N THR A 27 8.57 2.99 -6.45
CA THR A 27 7.15 2.58 -6.49
C THR A 27 6.51 2.98 -7.81
N THR A 28 6.00 2.00 -8.56
CA THR A 28 5.22 2.21 -9.77
C THR A 28 3.78 1.73 -9.57
N LEU A 29 2.81 2.47 -10.10
CA LEU A 29 1.40 2.04 -10.10
C LEU A 29 1.22 0.94 -11.15
N ILE A 30 0.90 -0.28 -10.71
CA ILE A 30 0.64 -1.42 -11.60
C ILE A 30 -0.85 -1.53 -11.97
N GLY A 31 -1.74 -1.29 -11.02
CA GLY A 31 -3.18 -1.44 -11.23
C GLY A 31 -4.00 -0.64 -10.22
N ARG A 32 -5.26 -0.38 -10.57
CA ARG A 32 -6.25 0.29 -9.72
C ARG A 32 -7.62 -0.33 -9.97
N TRP A 33 -8.32 -0.67 -8.89
CA TRP A 33 -9.71 -1.12 -8.90
C TRP A 33 -10.59 0.01 -8.36
N PRO A 34 -11.32 0.75 -9.23
CA PRO A 34 -11.87 2.06 -8.88
C PRO A 34 -13.34 2.03 -8.45
N ASN A 35 -13.91 0.88 -8.07
CA ASN A 35 -15.35 0.75 -7.85
C ASN A 35 -15.81 1.18 -6.45
N GLY A 36 -14.89 1.65 -5.59
CA GLY A 36 -15.23 2.29 -4.33
C GLY A 36 -14.09 2.23 -3.32
N PRO A 37 -14.39 2.47 -2.04
CA PRO A 37 -13.41 2.32 -0.97
C PRO A 37 -12.86 0.88 -0.90
N CYS A 38 -11.57 0.77 -0.59
CA CYS A 38 -10.91 -0.48 -0.24
C CYS A 38 -10.44 -0.34 1.21
N TYR A 39 -11.22 -0.87 2.16
CA TYR A 39 -10.85 -0.87 3.59
C TYR A 39 -10.08 -2.13 3.98
N ALA A 40 -10.24 -3.20 3.22
CA ALA A 40 -9.71 -4.51 3.57
C ALA A 40 -9.12 -5.22 2.35
N GLY A 41 -8.09 -6.01 2.61
CA GLY A 41 -7.51 -6.93 1.67
C GLY A 41 -6.80 -8.08 2.38
N PHE A 42 -6.78 -9.25 1.75
CA PHE A 42 -6.15 -10.44 2.27
C PHE A 42 -5.47 -11.20 1.12
N VAL A 43 -4.27 -11.74 1.36
CA VAL A 43 -3.53 -12.52 0.35
C VAL A 43 -3.22 -13.90 0.90
N VAL A 44 -3.56 -14.94 0.12
CA VAL A 44 -3.19 -16.33 0.40
C VAL A 44 -2.53 -16.92 -0.84
N GLY A 45 -1.28 -17.33 -0.72
CA GLY A 45 -0.48 -17.77 -1.88
C GLY A 45 -0.41 -16.69 -2.95
N ASN A 46 -0.93 -17.00 -4.14
CA ASN A 46 -0.97 -16.09 -5.29
C ASN A 46 -2.34 -15.43 -5.47
N THR A 47 -3.27 -15.61 -4.55
CA THR A 47 -4.62 -15.04 -4.65
C THR A 47 -4.78 -13.89 -3.67
N ALA A 48 -5.14 -12.71 -4.19
CA ALA A 48 -5.50 -11.56 -3.38
C ALA A 48 -7.02 -11.34 -3.42
N TYR A 49 -7.60 -11.08 -2.25
CA TYR A 49 -8.99 -10.70 -2.05
C TYR A 49 -8.97 -9.26 -1.59
N ILE A 50 -9.57 -8.33 -2.33
CA ILE A 50 -9.59 -6.91 -1.95
C ILE A 50 -11.01 -6.37 -1.97
N GLY A 51 -11.33 -5.48 -1.03
CA GLY A 51 -12.53 -4.67 -1.12
C GLY A 51 -12.43 -3.71 -2.30
N ASN A 52 -13.52 -3.55 -3.04
CA ASN A 52 -13.61 -2.66 -4.20
C ASN A 52 -14.99 -1.98 -4.21
N GLY A 53 -15.30 -1.25 -3.14
CA GLY A 53 -16.65 -0.75 -2.88
C GLY A 53 -17.60 -1.86 -2.43
N GLY A 54 -18.72 -2.01 -3.14
CA GLY A 54 -19.73 -3.06 -2.91
C GLY A 54 -19.37 -4.41 -3.55
N ALA A 55 -18.08 -4.76 -3.55
CA ALA A 55 -17.60 -6.02 -4.08
C ALA A 55 -16.30 -6.45 -3.40
N VAL A 56 -16.08 -7.76 -3.33
CA VAL A 56 -14.77 -8.36 -3.14
C VAL A 56 -14.22 -8.73 -4.51
N GLU A 57 -13.11 -8.12 -4.91
CA GLU A 57 -12.37 -8.50 -6.11
C GLU A 57 -11.39 -9.62 -5.75
N ILE A 58 -11.35 -10.67 -6.56
CA ILE A 58 -10.45 -11.81 -6.40
C ILE A 58 -9.43 -11.75 -7.54
N LEU A 59 -8.15 -11.70 -7.20
CA LEU A 59 -7.07 -11.45 -8.13
C LEU A 59 -6.03 -12.57 -8.06
N ASP A 60 -5.54 -13.00 -9.21
CA ASP A 60 -4.26 -13.67 -9.34
C ASP A 60 -3.15 -12.62 -9.35
N VAL A 61 -2.28 -12.68 -8.36
CA VAL A 61 -1.11 -11.81 -8.18
C VAL A 61 0.21 -12.58 -8.33
N SER A 62 0.19 -13.74 -9.01
CA SER A 62 1.40 -14.53 -9.33
C SER A 62 2.43 -13.77 -10.16
N ASN A 63 1.96 -12.92 -11.08
CA ASN A 63 2.80 -11.91 -11.71
C ASN A 63 2.53 -10.54 -11.07
N PRO A 64 3.39 -10.04 -10.17
CA PRO A 64 3.16 -8.77 -9.48
C PRO A 64 3.18 -7.55 -10.41
N ALA A 65 3.75 -7.68 -11.62
CA ALA A 65 3.74 -6.63 -12.64
C ALA A 65 2.45 -6.63 -13.49
N SER A 66 1.63 -7.69 -13.41
CA SER A 66 0.39 -7.81 -14.16
C SER A 66 -0.63 -8.69 -13.43
N PRO A 67 -1.24 -8.20 -12.34
CA PRO A 67 -2.34 -8.89 -11.68
C PRO A 67 -3.52 -9.14 -12.64
N VAL A 68 -4.19 -10.28 -12.48
CA VAL A 68 -5.34 -10.68 -13.31
C VAL A 68 -6.55 -10.87 -12.41
N SER A 69 -7.70 -10.30 -12.79
CA SER A 69 -8.96 -10.57 -12.08
C SER A 69 -9.42 -12.00 -12.36
N LEU A 70 -9.61 -12.78 -11.29
CA LEU A 70 -10.22 -14.11 -11.30
C LEU A 70 -11.75 -14.04 -11.18
N GLY A 71 -12.28 -12.91 -10.70
CA GLY A 71 -13.70 -12.67 -10.55
C GLY A 71 -14.01 -11.70 -9.41
N GLN A 72 -15.30 -11.49 -9.17
CA GLN A 72 -15.78 -10.65 -8.06
C GLN A 72 -17.02 -11.25 -7.40
N ALA A 73 -17.17 -10.99 -6.11
CA ALA A 73 -18.38 -11.28 -5.35
C ALA A 73 -19.05 -9.96 -4.95
N ILE A 74 -20.29 -9.73 -5.41
CA ILE A 74 -21.03 -8.51 -5.09
C ILE A 74 -21.52 -8.53 -3.64
N THR A 75 -21.32 -7.42 -2.96
CA THR A 75 -21.75 -7.18 -1.58
C THR A 75 -22.72 -5.98 -1.54
N PRO A 76 -23.86 -6.08 -0.83
CA PRO A 76 -24.79 -4.98 -0.61
C PRO A 76 -24.21 -3.78 0.13
N SER A 77 -23.13 -3.96 0.91
CA SER A 77 -22.44 -2.88 1.61
C SER A 77 -20.95 -2.85 1.27
N VAL A 78 -20.24 -1.89 1.85
CA VAL A 78 -18.79 -1.76 1.68
C VAL A 78 -18.07 -2.80 2.53
N VAL A 79 -17.14 -3.51 1.91
CA VAL A 79 -16.32 -4.53 2.58
C VAL A 79 -15.43 -3.86 3.63
N SER A 80 -15.65 -4.22 4.89
CA SER A 80 -14.96 -3.64 6.06
C SER A 80 -13.78 -4.48 6.53
N ASP A 81 -13.84 -5.81 6.36
CA ASP A 81 -12.75 -6.73 6.66
C ASP A 81 -12.85 -8.01 5.83
N ILE A 82 -11.71 -8.67 5.59
CA ILE A 82 -11.60 -9.94 4.86
C ILE A 82 -10.61 -10.85 5.59
N PHE A 83 -11.04 -12.07 5.90
CA PHE A 83 -10.18 -13.14 6.39
C PHE A 83 -10.33 -14.39 5.52
N VAL A 84 -9.24 -15.06 5.17
CA VAL A 84 -9.29 -16.26 4.31
C VAL A 84 -8.72 -17.46 5.07
N SER A 85 -9.46 -18.56 5.06
CA SER A 85 -9.03 -19.84 5.64
C SER A 85 -9.41 -20.99 4.72
N GLY A 86 -8.40 -21.75 4.29
CA GLY A 86 -8.58 -22.80 3.29
C GLY A 86 -9.11 -22.22 1.97
N SER A 87 -10.25 -22.70 1.52
CA SER A 87 -10.90 -22.26 0.28
C SER A 87 -12.02 -21.24 0.51
N GLN A 88 -12.18 -20.72 1.73
CA GLN A 88 -13.28 -19.82 2.09
C GLN A 88 -12.76 -18.46 2.54
N ALA A 89 -13.42 -17.40 2.08
CA ALA A 89 -13.22 -16.04 2.55
C ALA A 89 -14.42 -15.59 3.41
N TYR A 90 -14.11 -15.05 4.58
CA TYR A 90 -15.03 -14.50 5.57
C TYR A 90 -14.99 -12.99 5.43
N VAL A 91 -16.10 -12.40 5.02
CA VAL A 91 -16.17 -10.99 4.59
C VAL A 91 -17.14 -10.24 5.49
N ALA A 92 -16.63 -9.26 6.22
CA ALA A 92 -17.47 -8.32 6.96
C ALA A 92 -18.06 -7.28 5.98
N ASP A 93 -19.34 -7.47 5.65
CA ASP A 93 -20.11 -6.68 4.68
C ASP A 93 -20.90 -5.56 5.36
N GLY A 94 -20.20 -4.72 6.13
CA GLY A 94 -20.79 -3.57 6.82
C GLY A 94 -22.08 -3.91 7.59
N GLU A 95 -23.14 -3.14 7.32
CA GLU A 95 -24.46 -3.32 7.93
C GLU A 95 -25.20 -4.60 7.46
N ALA A 96 -24.76 -5.21 6.36
CA ALA A 96 -25.35 -6.44 5.82
C ALA A 96 -24.81 -7.71 6.49
N GLY A 97 -23.86 -7.58 7.43
CA GLY A 97 -23.38 -8.67 8.30
C GLY A 97 -22.16 -9.41 7.74
N LEU A 98 -22.10 -10.73 7.95
CA LEU A 98 -20.99 -11.59 7.53
C LEU A 98 -21.38 -12.41 6.29
N ARG A 99 -20.48 -12.50 5.32
CA ARG A 99 -20.59 -13.41 4.18
C ARG A 99 -19.46 -14.43 4.19
N ILE A 100 -19.77 -15.64 3.74
CA ILE A 100 -18.77 -16.68 3.45
C ILE A 100 -18.83 -16.92 1.94
N ILE A 101 -17.72 -16.68 1.27
CA ILE A 101 -17.53 -16.86 -0.18
C ILE A 101 -16.46 -17.90 -0.46
#